data_AF-A0A963L6I1-F1
#
_entry.id   AF-A0A963L6I1-F1
#
_cell.length_a   1.000
_cell.length_b   1.000
_cell.length_c   1.000
_cell.angle_alpha   90.00
_cell.angle_beta   90.00
_cell.angle_gamma   90.00
#
_symmetry.space_group_name_H-M   'P 1'
#
loop_
_entity.id
_entity.type
_entity.pdbx_description
1 polymer ?
#
loop_
_entity_poly.entity_id
_entity_poly.type
_entity_poly.pdbx_seq_one_letter_code
_entity_poly.pdbx_strand_id
1 'polypeptide(L)'
;FLQCDLRLTPRSVRRLSPAGFAPPRGRLIAVVGGDESEEFLRQNALIRAAWGERVVPVCESVPGANHFEVLEHHLTDPGSRLHLHALRLLGDA
;
A
#
# COMPACT_ATOMS: atom_id res chain seq x y z
N PHE A 1 5.84 -22.15 -6.24
CA PHE A 1 4.37 -22.02 -6.40
C PHE A 1 4.05 -20.78 -7.23
N LEU A 2 3.94 -19.59 -6.62
CA LEU A 2 3.47 -18.36 -7.29
C LEU A 2 4.14 -18.02 -8.63
N GLN A 3 5.47 -18.13 -8.74
CA GLN A 3 6.19 -17.86 -10.00
C GLN A 3 5.71 -18.77 -11.15
N CYS A 4 5.52 -20.05 -10.90
CA CYS A 4 5.10 -21.02 -11.91
C CYS A 4 3.64 -20.80 -12.30
N ASP A 5 2.76 -20.60 -11.31
CA ASP A 5 1.32 -20.43 -11.53
C ASP A 5 1.02 -19.15 -12.31
N LEU A 6 1.69 -18.06 -11.95
CA LEU A 6 1.61 -16.77 -12.66
C LEU A 6 2.50 -16.71 -13.91
N ARG A 7 3.24 -17.78 -14.22
CA ARG A 7 4.17 -17.89 -15.36
C ARG A 7 5.15 -16.71 -15.44
N LEU A 8 5.68 -16.30 -14.29
CA LEU A 8 6.57 -15.16 -14.20
C LEU A 8 7.94 -15.48 -14.80
N THR A 9 8.32 -14.66 -15.78
CA THR A 9 9.66 -14.60 -16.36
C THR A 9 10.42 -13.41 -15.77
N PRO A 10 11.77 -13.39 -15.82
CA PRO A 10 12.53 -12.20 -15.42
C PRO A 10 12.08 -10.90 -16.13
N ARG A 11 11.65 -11.02 -17.40
CA ARG A 11 11.11 -9.88 -18.16
C ARG A 11 9.75 -9.42 -17.62
N SER A 12 8.84 -10.33 -17.28
CA SER A 12 7.53 -9.95 -16.73
C SER A 12 7.65 -9.43 -15.31
N VAL A 13 8.54 -9.99 -14.47
CA VAL A 13 8.80 -9.47 -13.12
C VAL A 13 9.18 -7.99 -13.19
N ARG A 14 10.22 -7.64 -13.97
CA ARG A 14 10.61 -6.23 -14.14
C ARG A 14 9.49 -5.33 -14.66
N ARG A 15 8.65 -5.85 -15.55
CA ARG A 15 7.53 -5.09 -16.14
C ARG A 15 6.34 -4.94 -15.18
N LEU A 16 6.15 -5.85 -14.23
CA LEU A 16 4.95 -5.92 -13.38
C LEU A 16 5.23 -5.50 -11.93
N SER A 17 6.44 -5.06 -11.59
CA SER A 17 6.78 -4.60 -10.24
C SER A 17 6.62 -3.07 -10.11
N PRO A 18 5.56 -2.57 -9.44
CA PRO A 18 5.27 -1.14 -9.42
C PRO A 18 6.37 -0.27 -8.78
N ALA A 19 7.10 -0.82 -7.81
CA ALA A 19 8.26 -0.14 -7.21
C ALA A 19 9.35 0.22 -8.24
N GLY A 20 9.37 -0.43 -9.42
CA GLY A 20 10.27 -0.10 -10.52
C GLY A 20 9.69 0.88 -11.54
N PHE A 21 8.45 1.35 -11.37
CA PHE A 21 7.81 2.28 -12.30
C PHE A 21 8.20 3.72 -11.98
N ALA A 22 8.07 4.60 -12.97
CA ALA A 22 8.08 6.04 -12.70
C ALA A 22 6.92 6.38 -11.74
N PRO A 23 7.14 7.22 -10.72
CA PRO A 23 6.09 7.60 -9.79
C PRO A 23 4.90 8.24 -10.53
N PRO A 24 3.65 7.91 -10.18
CA PRO A 24 2.48 8.47 -10.83
C PRO A 24 2.35 9.97 -10.57
N ARG A 25 1.55 10.66 -11.39
CA ARG A 25 1.08 12.01 -11.07
C ARG A 25 0.05 11.91 -9.95
N GLY A 26 0.24 12.64 -8.86
CA GLY A 26 -0.66 12.65 -7.72
C GLY A 26 -0.02 12.11 -6.44
N ARG A 27 -0.86 11.64 -5.52
CA ARG A 27 -0.45 11.11 -4.21
C ARG A 27 -0.98 9.70 -4.03
N LEU A 28 -0.20 8.85 -3.38
CA LEU A 28 -0.60 7.54 -2.88
C LEU A 28 -0.54 7.57 -1.34
N ILE A 29 -1.60 7.10 -0.69
CA ILE A 29 -1.56 6.76 0.73
C ILE A 29 -1.35 5.26 0.82
N ALA A 30 -0.20 4.84 1.37
CA ALA A 30 0.19 3.45 1.48
C ALA A 30 -0.07 2.95 2.92
N VAL A 31 -0.98 1.99 3.07
CA VAL A 31 -1.39 1.48 4.38
C VAL A 31 -1.47 -0.04 4.32
N VAL A 32 -1.02 -0.70 5.40
CA VAL A 32 -0.99 -2.16 5.54
C VAL A 32 -1.46 -2.56 6.93
N GLY A 33 -2.06 -3.74 7.08
CA GLY A 33 -2.32 -4.32 8.40
C GLY A 33 -1.02 -4.54 9.18
N GLY A 34 -1.00 -4.26 10.47
CA GLY A 34 0.17 -4.43 11.33
C GLY A 34 0.52 -5.89 11.61
N ASP A 35 -0.47 -6.77 11.53
CA ASP A 35 -0.33 -8.20 11.82
C ASP A 35 -0.13 -9.02 10.53
N GLU A 36 0.18 -8.33 9.44
CA GLU A 36 0.49 -8.92 8.14
C GLU A 36 1.89 -9.54 8.10
N SER A 37 2.13 -10.38 7.08
CA SER A 37 3.47 -10.93 6.87
C SER A 37 4.52 -9.83 6.68
N GLU A 38 5.75 -10.13 7.08
CA GLU A 38 6.90 -9.24 6.91
C GLU A 38 7.05 -8.72 5.47
N GLU A 39 6.67 -9.52 4.48
CA GLU A 39 6.78 -9.14 3.07
C GLU A 39 5.75 -8.07 2.67
N PHE A 40 4.54 -8.08 3.24
CA PHE A 40 3.56 -7.01 3.03
C PHE A 40 4.04 -5.70 3.67
N LEU A 41 4.58 -5.77 4.89
CA LEU A 41 5.17 -4.61 5.58
C LEU A 41 6.36 -4.04 4.78
N ARG A 42 7.24 -4.91 4.29
CA ARG A 42 8.40 -4.54 3.47
C ARG A 42 7.97 -3.91 2.15
N GLN A 43 6.96 -4.45 1.47
CA GLN A 43 6.44 -3.92 0.21
C GLN A 43 5.77 -2.55 0.40
N ASN A 44 5.04 -2.35 1.49
CA ASN A 44 4.46 -1.06 1.85
C ASN A 44 5.56 -0.01 2.04
N ALA A 45 6.62 -0.32 2.78
CA ALA A 45 7.78 0.58 2.93
C ALA A 45 8.53 0.80 1.60
N LEU A 46 8.66 -0.24 0.78
CA LEU A 46 9.39 -0.20 -0.49
C LEU A 46 8.78 0.80 -1.47
N ILE A 47 7.45 0.90 -1.55
CA ILE A 47 6.82 1.81 -2.51
C ILE A 47 7.12 3.28 -2.18
N ARG A 48 7.13 3.66 -0.88
CA ARG A 48 7.56 4.99 -0.45
C ARG A 48 9.04 5.21 -0.69
N ALA A 49 9.89 4.21 -0.42
CA ALA A 49 11.32 4.32 -0.69
C ALA A 49 11.62 4.55 -2.19
N ALA A 50 10.86 3.90 -3.08
CA ALA A 50 11.03 4.04 -4.52
C ALA A 50 10.47 5.35 -5.08
N TRP A 51 9.32 5.81 -4.58
CA TRP A 51 8.61 6.96 -5.17
C TRP A 51 8.78 8.28 -4.40
N GLY A 52 9.32 8.21 -3.18
CA GLY A 52 9.57 9.35 -2.31
C GLY A 52 8.34 9.89 -1.60
N GLU A 53 8.57 10.64 -0.52
CA GLU A 53 7.52 11.14 0.38
C GLU A 53 6.57 12.15 -0.28
N ARG A 54 7.03 12.84 -1.33
CA ARG A 54 6.18 13.76 -2.09
C ARG A 54 5.02 13.02 -2.77
N VAL A 55 5.29 11.82 -3.28
CA VAL A 55 4.29 10.98 -3.96
C VAL A 55 3.58 10.08 -2.95
N VAL A 56 4.29 9.57 -1.95
CA VAL A 56 3.75 8.70 -0.90
C VAL A 56 3.86 9.38 0.47
N PRO A 57 3.05 10.41 0.76
CA PRO A 57 3.17 11.19 2.00
C PRO A 57 2.75 10.42 3.25
N VAL A 58 1.94 9.37 3.09
CA VAL A 58 1.52 8.47 4.18
C VAL A 58 1.97 7.06 3.82
N CYS A 59 2.70 6.44 4.74
CA CYS A 59 3.16 5.05 4.67
C CYS A 59 3.12 4.48 6.09
N GLU A 60 2.05 3.79 6.45
CA GLU A 60 1.80 3.34 7.82
C GLU A 60 1.34 1.88 7.88
N SER A 61 1.59 1.23 9.02
CA SER A 61 0.95 -0.01 9.40
C SER A 61 -0.11 0.25 10.46
N VAL A 62 -1.22 -0.49 10.42
CA VAL A 62 -2.33 -0.37 11.38
C VAL A 62 -2.18 -1.46 12.46
N PRO A 63 -1.75 -1.13 13.69
CA PRO A 63 -1.47 -2.14 14.71
C PRO A 63 -2.68 -3.02 15.01
N GLY A 64 -2.49 -4.34 15.13
CA GLY A 64 -3.55 -5.28 15.48
C GLY A 64 -4.56 -5.56 14.36
N ALA A 65 -4.29 -5.11 13.14
CA ALA A 65 -5.15 -5.37 11.98
C ALA A 65 -4.47 -6.33 11.02
N ASN A 66 -5.21 -7.33 10.56
CA ASN A 66 -4.82 -8.20 9.45
C ASN A 66 -5.25 -7.63 8.08
N HIS A 67 -5.10 -8.44 7.02
CA HIS A 67 -5.43 -8.09 5.63
C HIS A 67 -6.87 -7.61 5.41
N PHE A 68 -7.81 -8.15 6.19
CA PHE A 68 -9.23 -7.88 6.07
C PHE A 68 -9.67 -6.80 7.04
N GLU A 69 -9.24 -6.87 8.29
CA GLU A 69 -9.65 -5.91 9.35
C GLU A 69 -9.21 -4.48 9.03
N VAL A 70 -8.06 -4.30 8.37
CA VAL A 70 -7.63 -2.97 7.89
C VAL A 70 -8.67 -2.33 6.97
N LEU A 71 -9.46 -3.13 6.25
CA LEU A 71 -10.58 -2.65 5.46
C LEU A 71 -11.87 -2.60 6.29
N GLU A 72 -12.26 -3.73 6.88
CA GLU A 72 -13.57 -3.93 7.50
C GLU A 72 -13.80 -3.13 8.77
N HIS A 73 -12.72 -2.80 9.51
CA HIS A 73 -12.80 -2.10 10.79
C HIS A 73 -12.11 -0.73 10.76
N HIS A 74 -11.11 -0.54 9.90
CA HIS A 74 -10.38 0.74 9.85
C HIS A 74 -10.79 1.61 8.67
N LEU A 75 -10.85 1.11 7.43
CA LEU A 75 -11.27 1.95 6.31
C LEU A 75 -12.75 2.36 6.40
N THR A 76 -13.59 1.48 6.92
CA THR A 76 -15.06 1.67 7.03
C THR A 76 -15.50 2.47 8.25
N ASP A 77 -14.69 2.53 9.32
CA ASP A 77 -15.02 3.28 10.54
C ASP A 77 -14.79 4.79 10.33
N PRO A 78 -15.84 5.63 10.35
CA PRO A 78 -15.72 7.07 10.13
C PRO A 78 -14.80 7.80 11.12
N GLY A 79 -14.60 7.25 12.32
CA GLY A 79 -13.72 7.82 13.34
C GLY A 79 -12.25 7.43 13.17
N SER A 80 -11.96 6.46 12.31
CA SER A 80 -10.62 5.93 12.15
C SER A 80 -9.71 6.85 11.34
N ARG A 81 -8.41 6.78 11.64
CA ARG A 81 -7.38 7.51 10.90
C ARG A 81 -7.31 7.11 9.42
N LEU A 82 -7.48 5.83 9.10
CA LEU A 82 -7.45 5.34 7.71
C LEU A 82 -8.65 5.89 6.91
N HIS A 83 -9.82 5.96 7.53
CA HIS A 83 -10.99 6.56 6.91
C HIS A 83 -10.78 8.05 6.59
N LEU A 84 -10.24 8.81 7.55
CA LEU A 84 -9.92 10.22 7.35
C LEU A 84 -8.87 10.44 6.24
N HIS A 85 -7.89 9.55 6.11
CA HIS A 85 -6.95 9.58 4.99
C HIS A 85 -7.64 9.40 3.64
N ALA A 86 -8.61 8.48 3.55
CA ALA A 86 -9.37 8.25 2.33
C ALA A 86 -10.20 9.49 1.93
N LEU A 87 -10.88 10.13 2.88
CA LEU A 87 -11.64 11.36 2.62
C LEU A 87 -10.75 12.49 2.08
N ARG A 88 -9.54 12.66 2.63
CA ARG A 88 -8.56 13.66 2.16
C ARG A 88 -8.10 13.45 0.71
N LEU A 89 -8.20 12.24 0.17
CA LEU A 89 -7.91 11.97 -1.24
C LEU A 89 -9.03 12.45 -2.17
N LEU A 90 -10.26 12.56 -1.67
CA LEU A 90 -11.44 12.97 -2.43
C LEU A 90 -11.60 14.49 -2.54
N GLY A 91 -10.83 15.26 -1.77
CA GLY A 91 -10.85 16.72 -1.81
C GLY A 91 -11.54 17.38 -0.62
N ASP A 92 -12.05 16.60 0.34
CA ASP A 92 -12.64 17.12 1.56
C ASP A 92 -11.63 17.11 2.72
N ALA A 93 -11.28 18.32 3.17
CA ALA A 93 -10.72 18.62 4.48
C ALA A 93 -11.29 19.95 4.97
#